data_AF-A0A3E0NWI3-F1
#
_entry.id   AF-A0A3E0NWI3-F1
#
_cell.length_a   1.000
_cell.length_b   1.000
_cell.length_c   1.000
_cell.angle_alpha   90.00
_cell.angle_beta   90.00
_cell.angle_gamma   90.00
#
_symmetry.space_group_name_H-M   'P 1'
#
loop_
_entity.id
_entity.type
_entity.pdbx_description
1 polymer ?
#
loop_
_entity_poly.entity_id
_entity_poly.type
_entity_poly.pdbx_seq_one_letter_code
_entity_poly.pdbx_strand_id
1 'polypeptide(L)'
;MRSDADSGRDPKGDGEGTWKLPFGLGLTVQDRGVLWRYLLLLAALPLLPTATFGPYSVLSARQIGWMVVLIVSVNLCGYLMLRLFGARAGFLLAGLLGGLISSTAVAIAYARDTRTMTGVDRIAALAIAAATAVSLVRVPLELFVVARSQLLALWLPFALLFLATLVGPTWLWLRGEVQDLQEVHPPKNPAQLGTALLFGLLYAGVLVGSAAAKDRLGEGGLYALAAVSGFTDLDAITLSTGRLLADGRLELAVGCRAVIVAVLANQLFKLAMIVALASPRARRLLLVAFAPTVVACGVLLVPRWG
;
A
#
# COMPACT_ATOMS: atom_id res chain seq x y z
N MET A 1 -72.84 -14.31 -10.96
CA MET A 1 -71.53 -14.58 -10.32
C MET A 1 -70.61 -13.40 -10.65
N ARG A 2 -70.08 -12.75 -9.61
CA ARG A 2 -68.79 -12.02 -9.45
C ARG A 2 -67.90 -11.86 -10.71
N SER A 3 -67.10 -10.82 -10.94
CA SER A 3 -66.48 -9.76 -10.11
C SER A 3 -65.62 -8.88 -11.04
N ASP A 4 -65.54 -7.58 -10.70
CA ASP A 4 -64.42 -6.62 -10.79
C ASP A 4 -63.42 -6.53 -11.97
N ALA A 5 -63.30 -5.28 -12.45
CA ALA A 5 -62.10 -4.50 -12.80
C ALA A 5 -60.74 -5.17 -13.13
N ASP A 6 -60.13 -4.76 -14.25
CA ASP A 6 -58.69 -4.42 -14.35
C ASP A 6 -58.43 -3.68 -15.67
N SER A 7 -58.20 -2.37 -15.71
CA SER A 7 -56.90 -1.69 -15.56
C SER A 7 -55.82 -2.19 -16.54
N GLY A 8 -55.74 -1.50 -17.69
CA GLY A 8 -54.72 -1.69 -18.71
C GLY A 8 -54.06 -0.36 -19.05
N ARG A 9 -53.58 0.36 -18.03
CA ARG A 9 -52.51 1.36 -18.23
C ARG A 9 -51.20 0.63 -18.00
N ASP A 10 -50.38 0.61 -19.03
CA ASP A 10 -48.96 0.34 -18.95
C ASP A 10 -48.24 1.69 -18.74
N PRO A 11 -47.71 1.98 -17.55
CA PRO A 11 -46.68 2.97 -17.42
C PRO A 11 -45.50 2.36 -16.68
N LYS A 12 -44.43 2.07 -17.42
CA LYS A 12 -43.03 2.44 -17.10
C LYS A 12 -42.05 1.41 -17.69
N GLY A 13 -41.67 1.67 -18.94
CA GLY A 13 -40.35 1.29 -19.41
C GLY A 13 -39.31 2.18 -18.73
N ASP A 14 -38.95 1.84 -17.49
CA ASP A 14 -37.87 2.48 -16.76
C ASP A 14 -36.54 2.03 -17.39
N GLY A 15 -36.04 2.87 -18.30
CA GLY A 15 -34.74 2.74 -18.93
C GLY A 15 -33.59 2.93 -17.93
N GLU A 16 -33.29 1.89 -17.16
CA GLU A 16 -31.96 1.73 -16.58
C GLU A 16 -30.98 1.40 -17.71
N GLY A 17 -30.46 2.47 -18.32
CA GLY A 17 -29.50 2.45 -19.42
C GLY A 17 -28.20 1.75 -19.03
N THR A 18 -28.18 0.43 -19.16
CA THR A 18 -26.98 -0.39 -19.11
C THR A 18 -26.22 -0.23 -20.43
N TRP A 19 -25.25 0.70 -20.45
CA TRP A 19 -24.36 0.83 -21.60
C TRP A 19 -23.29 -0.26 -21.55
N LYS A 20 -23.37 -1.20 -22.51
CA LYS A 20 -22.33 -2.22 -22.71
C LYS A 20 -21.20 -1.59 -23.53
N LEU A 21 -20.04 -1.37 -22.91
CA LEU A 21 -18.79 -1.12 -23.64
C LEU A 21 -18.37 -2.38 -24.41
N PRO A 22 -17.52 -2.29 -25.45
CA PRO A 22 -17.09 -3.43 -26.28
C PRO A 22 -16.35 -4.54 -25.50
N PHE A 23 -16.10 -4.36 -24.20
CA PHE A 23 -15.44 -5.31 -23.30
C PHE A 23 -16.38 -5.98 -22.28
N GLY A 24 -17.71 -5.88 -22.42
CA GLY A 24 -18.66 -6.57 -21.54
C GLY A 24 -18.74 -6.05 -20.09
N LEU A 25 -18.08 -4.93 -19.79
CA LEU A 25 -18.12 -4.26 -18.48
C LEU A 25 -19.44 -3.48 -18.34
N GLY A 26 -20.43 -4.05 -17.65
CA GLY A 26 -21.67 -3.36 -17.30
C GLY A 26 -21.45 -2.33 -16.19
N LEU A 27 -20.81 -1.19 -16.47
CA LEU A 27 -20.64 -0.12 -15.48
C LEU A 27 -22.00 0.46 -15.07
N THR A 28 -22.29 0.49 -13.77
CA THR A 28 -23.51 1.09 -13.22
C THR A 28 -23.38 2.61 -13.20
N VAL A 29 -24.50 3.34 -13.11
CA VAL A 29 -24.51 4.82 -13.01
C VAL A 29 -23.70 5.31 -11.80
N GLN A 30 -23.64 4.52 -10.73
CA GLN A 30 -22.83 4.79 -9.54
C GLN A 30 -21.31 4.71 -9.80
N ASP A 31 -20.87 3.81 -10.70
CA ASP A 31 -19.45 3.68 -11.10
C ASP A 31 -18.95 4.93 -11.83
N ARG A 32 -19.83 5.59 -12.62
CA ARG A 32 -19.49 6.83 -13.34
C ARG A 32 -19.17 7.98 -12.40
N GLY A 33 -19.97 8.16 -11.34
CA GLY A 33 -19.77 9.26 -10.38
C GLY A 33 -18.45 9.10 -9.61
N VAL A 34 -18.07 7.87 -9.30
CA VAL A 34 -16.81 7.52 -8.63
C VAL A 34 -15.62 7.77 -9.55
N LEU A 35 -15.67 7.31 -10.80
CA LEU A 35 -14.63 7.53 -11.81
C LEU A 35 -14.43 9.01 -12.10
N TRP A 36 -15.51 9.80 -12.21
CA TRP A 36 -15.41 11.23 -12.45
C TRP A 36 -14.75 11.97 -11.30
N ARG A 37 -15.10 11.64 -10.05
CA ARG A 37 -14.44 12.22 -8.87
C ARG A 37 -12.96 11.84 -8.79
N TYR A 38 -12.59 10.62 -9.17
CA TYR A 38 -11.19 10.20 -9.24
C TYR A 38 -10.43 10.97 -10.33
N LEU A 39 -11.01 11.13 -11.52
CA LEU A 39 -10.42 11.92 -12.60
C LEU A 39 -10.24 13.39 -12.21
N LEU A 40 -11.22 13.98 -11.52
CA LEU A 40 -11.12 15.32 -10.96
C LEU A 40 -10.01 15.42 -9.92
N LEU A 41 -9.88 14.43 -9.03
CA LEU A 41 -8.80 14.38 -8.04
C LEU A 41 -7.42 14.30 -8.74
N LEU A 42 -7.30 13.45 -9.76
CA LEU A 42 -6.07 13.27 -10.54
C LEU A 42 -5.72 14.54 -11.33
N ALA A 43 -6.70 15.22 -11.90
CA ALA A 43 -6.53 16.47 -12.63
C ALA A 43 -6.20 17.66 -11.70
N ALA A 44 -6.72 17.66 -10.47
CA ALA A 44 -6.42 18.69 -9.47
C ALA A 44 -5.02 18.53 -8.86
N LEU A 45 -4.47 17.31 -8.84
CA LEU A 45 -3.19 17.00 -8.22
C LEU A 45 -1.98 17.82 -8.72
N PRO A 46 -1.74 17.98 -10.05
CA PRO A 46 -0.62 18.78 -10.54
C PRO A 46 -0.74 20.29 -10.20
N LEU A 47 -1.94 20.77 -9.87
CA LEU A 47 -2.19 22.16 -9.46
C LEU A 47 -1.79 22.42 -8.00
N LEU A 48 -1.51 21.37 -7.22
CA LEU A 48 -1.09 21.53 -5.82
C LEU A 48 0.34 22.06 -5.71
N PRO A 49 0.61 22.99 -4.77
CA PRO A 49 1.93 23.57 -4.59
C PRO A 49 2.99 22.50 -4.29
N THR A 50 4.18 22.65 -4.91
CA THR A 50 5.37 21.83 -4.63
C THR A 50 5.96 22.13 -3.27
N ALA A 51 5.84 23.38 -2.82
CA ALA A 51 6.51 23.88 -1.63
C ALA A 51 6.07 23.09 -0.39
N THR A 52 7.05 22.66 0.39
CA THR A 52 6.78 22.08 1.69
C THR A 52 6.44 23.17 2.71
N PHE A 53 5.56 22.87 3.66
CA PHE A 53 5.09 23.80 4.66
C PHE A 53 4.96 23.11 6.03
N GLY A 54 4.50 23.86 7.04
CA GLY A 54 4.28 23.35 8.39
C GLY A 54 5.58 23.12 9.19
N PRO A 55 5.47 22.51 10.39
CA PRO A 55 6.61 22.27 11.26
C PRO A 55 7.71 21.46 10.53
N TYR A 56 8.97 21.85 10.70
CA TYR A 56 10.13 21.23 10.05
C TYR A 56 10.12 21.23 8.51
N SER A 57 9.21 21.97 7.86
CA SER A 57 9.10 22.07 6.39
C SER A 57 9.02 20.71 5.68
N VAL A 58 8.31 19.74 6.28
CA VAL A 58 8.17 18.38 5.74
C VAL A 58 6.81 18.08 5.10
N LEU A 59 5.80 18.94 5.29
CA LEU A 59 4.48 18.68 4.73
C LEU A 59 4.42 19.16 3.28
N SER A 60 4.24 18.24 2.33
CA SER A 60 3.95 18.57 0.94
C SER A 60 2.50 18.22 0.60
N ALA A 61 1.71 19.23 0.21
CA ALA A 61 0.34 19.01 -0.25
C ALA A 61 0.28 18.01 -1.41
N ARG A 62 1.29 18.06 -2.29
CA ARG A 62 1.43 17.15 -3.42
C ARG A 62 1.69 15.71 -2.99
N GLN A 63 2.62 15.47 -2.07
CA GLN A 63 2.92 14.11 -1.60
C GLN A 63 1.73 13.49 -0.87
N ILE A 64 1.06 14.27 0.00
CA ILE A 64 -0.16 13.85 0.67
C ILE A 64 -1.24 13.52 -0.38
N GLY A 65 -1.43 14.38 -1.37
CA GLY A 65 -2.38 14.16 -2.47
C GLY A 65 -2.07 12.90 -3.29
N TRP A 66 -0.80 12.62 -3.58
CA TRP A 66 -0.38 11.38 -4.25
C TRP A 66 -0.76 10.15 -3.44
N MET A 67 -0.58 10.18 -2.11
CA MET A 67 -1.02 9.08 -1.24
C MET A 67 -2.54 8.85 -1.34
N VAL A 68 -3.33 9.92 -1.31
CA VAL A 68 -4.80 9.83 -1.47
C VAL A 68 -5.16 9.22 -2.83
N VAL A 69 -4.57 9.73 -3.92
CA VAL A 69 -4.80 9.21 -5.27
C VAL A 69 -4.43 7.72 -5.36
N LEU A 70 -3.29 7.31 -4.81
CA LEU A 70 -2.83 5.92 -4.84
C LEU A 70 -3.80 4.99 -4.10
N ILE A 71 -4.27 5.36 -2.91
CA ILE A 71 -5.24 4.56 -2.15
C ILE A 71 -6.54 4.38 -2.96
N VAL A 72 -7.04 5.47 -3.54
CA VAL A 72 -8.25 5.42 -4.38
C VAL A 72 -8.04 4.54 -5.62
N SER A 73 -6.85 4.63 -6.23
CA SER A 73 -6.46 3.83 -7.40
C SER A 73 -6.42 2.34 -7.07
N VAL A 74 -5.80 1.97 -5.95
CA VAL A 74 -5.72 0.59 -5.48
C VAL A 74 -7.11 0.03 -5.19
N ASN A 75 -7.99 0.81 -4.55
CA ASN A 75 -9.36 0.37 -4.27
C ASN A 75 -10.17 0.15 -5.55
N LEU A 76 -10.06 1.07 -6.52
CA LEU A 76 -10.72 0.94 -7.83
C LEU A 76 -10.18 -0.25 -8.63
N CYS A 77 -8.86 -0.46 -8.62
CA CYS A 77 -8.23 -1.61 -9.24
C CYS A 77 -8.70 -2.91 -8.57
N GLY A 78 -8.75 -2.94 -7.24
CA GLY A 78 -9.34 -4.04 -6.46
C GLY A 78 -10.76 -4.35 -6.90
N TYR A 79 -11.64 -3.35 -6.90
CA TYR A 79 -13.02 -3.50 -7.36
C TYR A 79 -13.11 -4.07 -8.78
N LEU A 80 -12.31 -3.56 -9.72
CA LEU A 80 -12.30 -4.04 -11.11
C LEU A 80 -11.79 -5.48 -11.22
N MET A 81 -10.71 -5.81 -10.50
CA MET A 81 -10.11 -7.15 -10.51
C MET A 81 -11.05 -8.19 -9.89
N LEU A 82 -11.77 -7.85 -8.83
CA LEU A 82 -12.81 -8.72 -8.24
C LEU A 82 -13.92 -9.03 -9.25
N ARG A 83 -14.27 -8.05 -10.08
CA ARG A 83 -15.32 -8.17 -11.09
C ARG A 83 -14.89 -9.01 -12.29
N LEU A 84 -13.60 -8.95 -12.66
CA LEU A 84 -13.06 -9.66 -13.83
C LEU A 84 -12.57 -11.08 -13.52
N PHE A 85 -11.91 -11.28 -12.38
CA PHE A 85 -11.21 -12.52 -12.04
C PHE A 85 -11.85 -13.28 -10.86
N GLY A 86 -13.01 -12.81 -10.37
CA GLY A 86 -13.66 -13.33 -9.19
C GLY A 86 -12.97 -12.88 -7.89
N ALA A 87 -13.61 -13.16 -6.77
CA ALA A 87 -13.26 -12.50 -5.52
C ALA A 87 -11.86 -12.88 -4.98
N ARG A 88 -11.40 -14.12 -5.18
CA ARG A 88 -10.12 -14.59 -4.63
C ARG A 88 -8.92 -14.16 -5.47
N ALA A 89 -8.95 -14.45 -6.77
CA ALA A 89 -7.88 -14.06 -7.68
C ALA A 89 -7.85 -12.53 -7.86
N GLY A 90 -9.03 -11.87 -7.86
CA GLY A 90 -9.13 -10.42 -7.95
C GLY A 90 -8.44 -9.70 -6.79
N PHE A 91 -8.68 -10.10 -5.54
CA PHE A 91 -8.02 -9.51 -4.36
C PHE A 91 -6.50 -9.69 -4.39
N LEU A 92 -6.01 -10.88 -4.78
CA LEU A 92 -4.58 -11.15 -4.81
C LEU A 92 -3.88 -10.42 -5.95
N LEU A 93 -4.45 -10.44 -7.15
CA LEU A 93 -3.87 -9.76 -8.31
C LEU A 93 -3.87 -8.25 -8.12
N ALA A 94 -4.96 -7.66 -7.62
CA ALA A 94 -4.98 -6.23 -7.31
C ALA A 94 -3.99 -5.88 -6.18
N GLY A 95 -3.84 -6.73 -5.16
CA GLY A 95 -2.83 -6.54 -4.12
C GLY A 95 -1.40 -6.61 -4.64
N LEU A 96 -1.08 -7.59 -5.49
CA LEU A 96 0.25 -7.75 -6.09
C LEU A 96 0.58 -6.62 -7.06
N LEU A 97 -0.32 -6.31 -8.00
CA LEU A 97 -0.15 -5.22 -8.97
C LEU A 97 -0.12 -3.86 -8.28
N GLY A 98 -1.02 -3.64 -7.31
CA GLY A 98 -1.00 -2.46 -6.45
C GLY A 98 0.27 -2.40 -5.62
N GLY A 99 0.81 -3.53 -5.19
CA GLY A 99 2.05 -3.64 -4.42
C GLY A 99 3.31 -3.28 -5.20
N LEU A 100 3.32 -3.53 -6.52
CA LEU A 100 4.37 -3.05 -7.42
C LEU A 100 4.41 -1.52 -7.45
N ILE A 101 3.24 -0.88 -7.42
CA ILE A 101 3.12 0.59 -7.41
C ILE A 101 3.39 1.14 -6.01
N SER A 102 2.63 0.69 -5.01
CA SER A 102 2.75 1.09 -3.61
C SER A 102 2.19 0.03 -2.67
N SER A 103 3.08 -0.75 -2.05
CA SER A 103 2.72 -1.71 -0.99
C SER A 103 2.07 -1.04 0.24
N THR A 104 2.36 0.23 0.48
CA THR A 104 1.78 1.03 1.57
C THR A 104 0.31 1.38 1.29
N ALA A 105 0.00 1.79 0.06
CA ALA A 105 -1.39 2.03 -0.34
C ALA A 105 -2.22 0.74 -0.24
N VAL A 106 -1.69 -0.40 -0.67
CA VAL A 106 -2.34 -1.72 -0.53
C VAL A 106 -2.55 -2.08 0.95
N ALA A 107 -1.54 -1.89 1.80
CA ALA A 107 -1.66 -2.16 3.23
C ALA A 107 -2.80 -1.36 3.87
N ILE A 108 -2.88 -0.06 3.59
CA ILE A 108 -3.91 0.82 4.14
C ILE A 108 -5.31 0.47 3.59
N ALA A 109 -5.41 0.32 2.26
CA ALA A 109 -6.65 -0.05 1.57
C ALA A 109 -7.24 -1.35 2.11
N TYR A 110 -6.46 -2.44 2.05
CA TYR A 110 -6.95 -3.77 2.38
C TYR A 110 -7.10 -3.97 3.88
N ALA A 111 -6.29 -3.32 4.72
CA ALA A 111 -6.53 -3.32 6.17
C ALA A 111 -7.92 -2.73 6.46
N ARG A 112 -8.26 -1.60 5.83
CA ARG A 112 -9.58 -1.00 5.99
C ARG A 112 -10.70 -1.89 5.45
N ASP A 113 -10.50 -2.53 4.30
CA ASP A 113 -11.51 -3.44 3.73
C ASP A 113 -11.87 -4.58 4.69
N THR A 114 -10.91 -5.09 5.48
CA THR A 114 -11.18 -6.12 6.49
C THR A 114 -12.17 -5.71 7.58
N ARG A 115 -12.36 -4.40 7.84
CA ARG A 115 -13.38 -3.92 8.79
C ARG A 115 -14.75 -3.73 8.16
N THR A 116 -14.80 -3.48 6.86
CA THR A 116 -16.04 -3.17 6.14
C THR A 116 -16.62 -4.35 5.40
N MET A 117 -15.81 -5.35 5.07
CA MET A 117 -16.18 -6.53 4.30
C MET A 117 -15.99 -7.77 5.15
N THR A 118 -17.02 -8.60 5.25
CA THR A 118 -16.98 -9.86 5.99
C THR A 118 -16.23 -10.93 5.20
N GLY A 119 -15.47 -11.80 5.88
CA GLY A 119 -14.78 -12.93 5.25
C GLY A 119 -13.48 -12.61 4.51
N VAL A 120 -13.11 -11.33 4.33
CA VAL A 120 -11.90 -10.96 3.56
C VAL A 120 -10.61 -10.92 4.40
N ASP A 121 -10.67 -11.16 5.71
CA ASP A 121 -9.53 -10.98 6.63
C ASP A 121 -8.25 -11.69 6.17
N ARG A 122 -8.36 -12.96 5.78
CA ARG A 122 -7.20 -13.79 5.41
C ARG A 122 -6.67 -13.44 4.03
N ILE A 123 -7.56 -13.22 3.05
CA ILE A 123 -7.15 -12.89 1.68
C ILE A 123 -6.52 -11.49 1.62
N ALA A 124 -7.06 -10.53 2.37
CA ALA A 124 -6.49 -9.21 2.53
C ALA A 124 -5.13 -9.29 3.23
N ALA A 125 -5.01 -10.04 4.34
CA ALA A 125 -3.74 -10.23 5.02
C ALA A 125 -2.66 -10.84 4.10
N LEU A 126 -3.04 -11.87 3.33
CA LEU A 126 -2.16 -12.51 2.35
C LEU A 126 -1.72 -11.53 1.26
N ALA A 127 -2.66 -10.77 0.70
CA ALA A 127 -2.37 -9.79 -0.34
C ALA A 127 -1.45 -8.66 0.15
N ILE A 128 -1.65 -8.16 1.37
CA ILE A 128 -0.79 -7.14 1.99
C ILE A 128 0.62 -7.68 2.23
N ALA A 129 0.73 -8.90 2.76
CA ALA A 129 2.02 -9.55 3.00
C ALA A 129 2.76 -9.83 1.68
N ALA A 130 2.05 -10.27 0.65
CA ALA A 130 2.61 -10.50 -0.68
C ALA A 130 3.03 -9.19 -1.37
N ALA A 131 2.21 -8.13 -1.30
CA ALA A 131 2.56 -6.80 -1.79
C ALA A 131 3.84 -6.26 -1.11
N THR A 132 4.00 -6.56 0.18
CA THR A 132 5.21 -6.19 0.93
C THR A 132 6.43 -6.98 0.45
N ALA A 133 6.31 -8.28 0.20
CA ALA A 133 7.38 -9.08 -0.38
C ALA A 133 7.80 -8.54 -1.76
N VAL A 134 6.83 -8.17 -2.61
CA VAL A 134 7.08 -7.54 -3.91
C VAL A 134 7.87 -6.24 -3.77
N SER A 135 7.52 -5.37 -2.80
CA SER A 135 8.26 -4.13 -2.59
C SER A 135 9.73 -4.34 -2.20
N LEU A 136 10.07 -5.45 -1.53
CA LEU A 136 11.45 -5.76 -1.19
C LEU A 136 12.27 -6.35 -2.31
N VAL A 137 11.63 -6.85 -3.38
CA VAL A 137 12.33 -7.17 -4.63
C VAL A 137 12.82 -5.89 -5.31
N ARG A 138 12.08 -4.78 -5.18
CA ARG A 138 12.43 -3.51 -5.82
C ARG A 138 13.72 -2.90 -5.27
N VAL A 139 13.94 -3.00 -3.95
CA VAL A 139 15.14 -2.45 -3.28
C VAL A 139 16.47 -2.90 -3.93
N PRO A 140 16.77 -4.20 -4.08
CA PRO A 140 18.01 -4.63 -4.74
C PRO A 140 18.02 -4.32 -6.24
N LEU A 141 16.86 -4.25 -6.92
CA LEU A 141 16.79 -3.82 -8.33
C LEU A 141 17.16 -2.34 -8.49
N GLU A 142 16.67 -1.47 -7.61
CA GLU A 142 17.01 -0.05 -7.58
C GLU A 142 18.50 0.16 -7.30
N LEU A 143 19.05 -0.60 -6.35
CA LEU A 143 20.49 -0.62 -6.08
C LEU A 143 21.30 -1.16 -7.26
N PHE A 144 20.80 -2.16 -8.00
CA PHE A 144 21.47 -2.67 -9.20
C PHE A 144 21.61 -1.60 -10.28
N VAL A 145 20.57 -0.80 -10.49
CA VAL A 145 20.55 0.25 -11.51
C VAL A 145 21.56 1.35 -11.19
N VAL A 146 21.75 1.68 -9.90
CA VAL A 146 22.52 2.85 -9.48
C VAL A 146 23.94 2.49 -9.00
N ALA A 147 24.10 1.35 -8.32
CA ALA A 147 25.33 0.93 -7.64
C ALA A 147 25.69 -0.52 -8.02
N ARG A 148 25.76 -0.79 -9.32
CA ARG A 148 25.94 -2.15 -9.88
C ARG A 148 27.14 -2.90 -9.31
N SER A 149 28.29 -2.23 -9.18
CA SER A 149 29.52 -2.82 -8.65
C SER A 149 29.42 -3.21 -7.18
N GLN A 150 28.60 -2.49 -6.41
CA GLN A 150 28.41 -2.66 -4.97
C GLN A 150 27.36 -3.74 -4.67
N LEU A 151 26.48 -4.07 -5.62
CA LEU A 151 25.41 -5.04 -5.40
C LEU A 151 25.94 -6.45 -5.07
N LEU A 152 27.05 -6.86 -5.68
CA LEU A 152 27.71 -8.15 -5.39
C LEU A 152 28.21 -8.26 -3.95
N ALA A 153 28.40 -7.14 -3.25
CA ALA A 153 28.73 -7.13 -1.84
C ALA A 153 27.49 -6.95 -0.93
N LEU A 154 26.36 -6.49 -1.49
CA LEU A 154 25.12 -6.20 -0.76
C LEU A 154 24.03 -7.27 -0.94
N TRP A 155 24.16 -8.21 -1.88
CA TRP A 155 23.07 -9.14 -2.20
C TRP A 155 22.68 -10.01 -1.01
N LEU A 156 23.62 -10.41 -0.14
CA LEU A 156 23.35 -11.33 0.96
C LEU A 156 22.37 -10.75 2.01
N PRO A 157 22.57 -9.55 2.58
CA PRO A 157 21.62 -8.98 3.53
C PRO A 157 20.22 -8.75 2.91
N PHE A 158 20.14 -8.31 1.65
CA PHE A 158 18.85 -8.12 0.98
C PHE A 158 18.17 -9.44 0.62
N ALA A 159 18.92 -10.49 0.26
CA ALA A 159 18.38 -11.82 0.03
C ALA A 159 17.82 -12.42 1.32
N LEU A 160 18.55 -12.32 2.44
CA LEU A 160 18.06 -12.76 3.74
C LEU A 160 16.78 -12.01 4.16
N LEU A 161 16.75 -10.70 3.93
CA LEU A 161 15.59 -9.88 4.22
C LEU A 161 14.38 -10.26 3.36
N PHE A 162 14.59 -10.47 2.06
CA PHE A 162 13.55 -10.96 1.15
C PHE A 162 13.00 -12.33 1.57
N LEU A 163 13.88 -13.28 1.87
CA LEU A 163 13.49 -14.61 2.34
C LEU A 163 12.68 -14.54 3.64
N ALA A 164 13.11 -13.70 4.59
CA ALA A 164 12.37 -13.47 5.83
C ALA A 164 10.96 -12.91 5.55
N THR A 165 10.84 -11.96 4.62
CA THR A 165 9.54 -11.40 4.25
C THR A 165 8.64 -12.40 3.53
N LEU A 166 9.20 -13.37 2.81
CA LEU A 166 8.43 -14.40 2.12
C LEU A 166 7.76 -15.39 3.10
N VAL A 167 8.27 -15.52 4.34
CA VAL A 167 7.70 -16.40 5.37
C VAL A 167 6.24 -16.04 5.67
N GLY A 168 5.93 -14.76 5.84
CA GLY A 168 4.58 -14.29 6.17
C GLY A 168 3.49 -14.67 5.15
N PRO A 169 3.60 -14.27 3.87
CA PRO A 169 2.62 -14.64 2.85
C PRO A 169 2.61 -16.16 2.60
N THR A 170 3.75 -16.85 2.66
CA THR A 170 3.80 -18.31 2.52
C THR A 170 3.03 -19.00 3.65
N TRP A 171 3.24 -18.58 4.89
CA TRP A 171 2.51 -19.08 6.05
C TRP A 171 1.00 -18.83 5.94
N LEU A 172 0.59 -17.65 5.48
CA LEU A 172 -0.82 -17.32 5.23
C LEU A 172 -1.43 -18.17 4.12
N TRP A 173 -0.66 -18.46 3.06
CA TRP A 173 -1.07 -19.34 1.96
C TRP A 173 -1.25 -20.78 2.42
N LEU A 174 -0.30 -21.32 3.20
CA LEU A 174 -0.31 -22.69 3.68
C LEU A 174 -1.37 -22.96 4.76
N ARG A 175 -1.86 -21.94 5.47
CA ARG A 175 -2.89 -22.08 6.52
C ARG A 175 -4.31 -22.40 6.01
N GLY A 176 -4.46 -22.72 4.73
CA GLY A 176 -5.69 -23.31 4.20
C GLY A 176 -6.83 -22.31 4.02
N GLU A 177 -7.97 -22.84 3.59
CA GLU A 177 -8.97 -22.20 2.73
C GLU A 177 -9.27 -20.73 3.07
N VAL A 178 -8.91 -19.86 2.13
CA VAL A 178 -9.62 -18.59 1.97
C VAL A 178 -11.06 -19.00 1.71
N GLN A 179 -11.94 -18.79 2.69
CA GLN A 179 -13.36 -19.11 2.58
C GLN A 179 -13.87 -18.61 1.24
N ASP A 180 -14.66 -19.44 0.57
CA ASP A 180 -15.27 -19.09 -0.70
C ASP A 180 -15.93 -17.72 -0.56
N LEU A 181 -15.38 -16.75 -1.26
CA LEU A 181 -15.76 -15.34 -1.21
C LEU A 181 -17.09 -15.12 -1.96
N GLN A 182 -18.00 -16.11 -1.90
CA GLN A 182 -19.27 -16.16 -2.63
C GLN A 182 -20.24 -15.05 -2.20
N GLU A 183 -20.01 -14.42 -1.03
CA GLU A 183 -20.80 -13.28 -0.54
C GLU A 183 -19.95 -12.03 -0.25
N VAL A 184 -18.84 -11.83 -0.96
CA VAL A 184 -18.12 -10.56 -0.88
C VAL A 184 -18.87 -9.52 -1.70
N HIS A 185 -19.78 -8.80 -1.05
CA HIS A 185 -20.40 -7.63 -1.64
C HIS A 185 -19.34 -6.55 -1.84
N PRO A 186 -19.13 -6.06 -3.08
CA PRO A 186 -18.23 -4.96 -3.31
C PRO A 186 -18.70 -3.74 -2.51
N PRO A 187 -17.76 -2.93 -1.96
CA PRO A 187 -18.12 -1.80 -1.12
C PRO A 187 -19.00 -0.80 -1.89
N LYS A 188 -20.09 -0.34 -1.25
CA LYS A 188 -21.06 0.62 -1.83
C LYS A 188 -20.41 1.91 -2.38
N ASN A 189 -19.25 2.27 -1.85
CA ASN A 189 -18.40 3.33 -2.38
C ASN A 189 -16.98 2.75 -2.53
N PRO A 190 -16.48 2.50 -3.75
CA PRO A 190 -15.13 1.96 -3.96
C PRO A 190 -14.04 3.03 -3.90
N ALA A 191 -14.30 4.29 -4.27
CA ALA A 191 -13.28 5.35 -4.20
C ALA A 191 -13.01 5.85 -2.77
N GLN A 192 -14.03 5.88 -1.91
CA GLN A 192 -13.90 6.19 -0.47
C GLN A 192 -13.01 7.41 -0.17
N LEU A 193 -13.18 8.48 -0.95
CA LEU A 193 -12.33 9.68 -0.95
C LEU A 193 -12.16 10.29 0.45
N GLY A 194 -13.22 10.33 1.27
CA GLY A 194 -13.13 10.83 2.64
C GLY A 194 -12.18 10.03 3.52
N THR A 195 -12.14 8.71 3.36
CA THR A 195 -11.19 7.86 4.10
C THR A 195 -9.78 8.00 3.54
N ALA A 196 -9.62 8.10 2.22
CA ALA A 196 -8.33 8.37 1.61
C ALA A 196 -7.74 9.70 2.10
N LEU A 197 -8.56 10.76 2.22
CA LEU A 197 -8.16 12.05 2.81
C LEU A 197 -7.73 11.93 4.28
N LEU A 198 -8.48 11.18 5.10
CA LEU A 198 -8.08 10.90 6.49
C LEU A 198 -6.71 10.20 6.55
N PHE A 199 -6.42 9.28 5.63
CA PHE A 199 -5.11 8.64 5.56
C PHE A 199 -4.00 9.56 5.08
N GLY A 200 -4.30 10.47 4.14
CA GLY A 200 -3.39 11.56 3.80
C GLY A 200 -3.03 12.41 5.01
N LEU A 201 -3.99 12.66 5.90
CA LEU A 201 -3.77 13.42 7.14
C LEU A 201 -2.95 12.61 8.18
N LEU A 202 -3.24 11.32 8.35
CA LEU A 202 -2.41 10.45 9.21
C LEU A 202 -0.97 10.36 8.71
N TYR A 203 -0.79 10.22 7.39
CA TYR A 203 0.52 10.27 6.74
C TYR A 203 1.26 11.60 7.02
N ALA A 204 0.56 12.73 6.92
CA ALA A 204 1.10 14.04 7.30
C ALA A 204 1.55 14.10 8.77
N GLY A 205 0.77 13.52 9.68
CA GLY A 205 1.14 13.42 11.10
C GLY A 205 2.42 12.61 11.33
N VAL A 206 2.57 11.49 10.63
CA VAL A 206 3.77 10.65 10.70
C VAL A 206 5.00 11.36 10.11
N LEU A 207 4.83 12.12 9.02
CA LEU A 207 5.87 12.98 8.46
C LEU A 207 6.41 13.97 9.51
N VAL A 208 5.51 14.67 10.20
CA VAL A 208 5.88 15.64 11.25
C VAL A 208 6.55 14.95 12.44
N GLY A 209 5.99 13.82 12.91
CA GLY A 209 6.59 13.05 14.01
C GLY A 209 7.99 12.55 13.68
N SER A 210 8.19 12.09 12.44
CA SER A 210 9.49 11.65 11.94
C SER A 210 10.50 12.80 11.87
N ALA A 211 10.07 13.97 11.38
CA ALA A 211 10.92 15.16 11.31
C ALA A 211 11.33 15.67 12.70
N ALA A 212 10.40 15.67 13.66
CA ALA A 212 10.68 16.02 15.05
C ALA A 212 11.69 15.06 15.70
N ALA A 213 11.63 13.77 15.36
CA ALA A 213 12.62 12.79 15.81
C ALA A 213 14.00 13.08 15.19
N LYS A 214 14.06 13.40 13.89
CA LYS A 214 15.31 13.76 13.20
C LYS A 214 15.99 14.97 13.84
N ASP A 215 15.24 16.02 14.13
CA ASP A 215 15.77 17.27 14.72
C ASP A 215 16.38 17.04 16.12
N ARG A 216 15.78 16.16 16.91
CA ARG A 216 16.22 15.86 18.29
C ARG A 216 17.37 14.86 18.39
N LEU A 217 17.65 14.07 17.35
CA LEU A 217 18.60 12.94 17.40
C LEU A 217 20.00 13.26 16.82
N GLY A 218 20.24 14.45 16.27
CA GLY A 218 21.58 14.95 15.92
C GLY A 218 22.36 14.17 14.84
N GLU A 219 23.70 14.22 14.89
CA GLU A 219 24.65 13.75 13.85
C GLU A 219 24.62 12.23 13.51
N GLY A 220 23.76 11.43 14.15
CA GLY A 220 23.26 10.17 13.58
C GLY A 220 22.36 10.35 12.34
N GLY A 221 22.49 11.51 11.67
CA GLY A 221 21.53 12.10 10.75
C GLY A 221 21.24 11.26 9.51
N LEU A 222 22.14 10.36 9.12
CA LEU A 222 21.88 9.43 8.01
C LEU A 222 20.86 8.36 8.37
N TYR A 223 20.96 7.72 9.55
CA TYR A 223 19.99 6.71 9.97
C TYR A 223 18.67 7.34 10.38
N ALA A 224 18.70 8.53 11.00
CA ALA A 224 17.49 9.30 11.26
C ALA A 224 16.81 9.70 9.94
N LEU A 225 17.56 10.23 8.97
CA LEU A 225 17.05 10.54 7.63
C LEU A 225 16.51 9.30 6.93
N ALA A 226 17.22 8.17 7.01
CA ALA A 226 16.77 6.92 6.40
C ALA A 226 15.49 6.39 7.06
N ALA A 227 15.34 6.54 8.37
CA ALA A 227 14.09 6.22 9.05
C ALA A 227 12.96 7.14 8.56
N VAL A 228 13.16 8.46 8.56
CA VAL A 228 12.15 9.43 8.09
C VAL A 228 11.77 9.18 6.63
N SER A 229 12.76 9.01 5.75
CA SER A 229 12.52 8.76 4.34
C SER A 229 11.93 7.37 4.10
N GLY A 230 12.31 6.36 4.88
CA GLY A 230 11.73 5.03 4.82
C GLY A 230 10.24 4.99 5.22
N PHE A 231 9.81 5.88 6.11
CA PHE A 231 8.39 6.07 6.42
C PHE A 231 7.58 6.57 5.20
N THR A 232 8.21 7.31 4.31
CA THR A 232 7.53 8.10 3.27
C THR A 232 7.67 7.53 1.88
N ASP A 233 8.90 7.16 1.53
CA ASP A 233 9.31 6.71 0.19
C ASP A 233 10.61 5.90 0.33
N LEU A 234 10.44 4.58 0.41
CA LEU A 234 11.54 3.63 0.48
C LEU A 234 12.42 3.67 -0.79
N ASP A 235 11.85 4.01 -1.93
CA ASP A 235 12.54 3.95 -3.21
C ASP A 235 13.48 5.15 -3.35
N ALA A 236 13.02 6.35 -2.96
CA ALA A 236 13.84 7.56 -2.96
C ALA A 236 15.09 7.46 -2.07
N ILE A 237 14.95 6.89 -0.86
CA ILE A 237 16.10 6.68 0.03
C ILE A 237 17.04 5.58 -0.49
N THR A 238 16.49 4.52 -1.09
CA THR A 238 17.29 3.45 -1.70
C THR A 238 18.13 3.99 -2.86
N LEU A 239 17.51 4.73 -3.77
CA LEU A 239 18.19 5.34 -4.92
C LEU A 239 19.22 6.40 -4.50
N SER A 240 18.88 7.29 -3.58
CA SER A 240 19.82 8.32 -3.11
C SER A 240 21.02 7.72 -2.37
N THR A 241 20.79 6.73 -1.50
CA THR A 241 21.87 5.98 -0.84
C THR A 241 22.72 5.22 -1.87
N GLY A 242 22.09 4.58 -2.86
CA GLY A 242 22.78 3.94 -3.97
C GLY A 242 23.70 4.88 -4.74
N ARG A 243 23.26 6.12 -5.02
CA ARG A 243 24.10 7.13 -5.70
C ARG A 243 25.32 7.49 -4.86
N LEU A 244 25.14 7.72 -3.57
CA LEU A 244 26.24 8.03 -2.65
C LEU A 244 27.25 6.88 -2.55
N LEU A 245 26.78 5.63 -2.60
CA LEU A 245 27.64 4.44 -2.66
C LEU A 245 28.41 4.34 -3.98
N ALA A 246 27.74 4.62 -5.10
CA ALA A 246 28.36 4.59 -6.43
C ALA A 246 29.44 5.67 -6.58
N ASP A 247 29.22 6.86 -6.01
CA ASP A 247 30.15 7.99 -6.03
C ASP A 247 31.30 7.83 -5.01
N GLY A 248 31.35 6.74 -4.23
CA GLY A 248 32.35 6.54 -3.18
C GLY A 248 32.23 7.51 -2.00
N ARG A 249 31.11 8.22 -1.89
CA ARG A 249 30.84 9.22 -0.84
C ARG A 249 30.25 8.61 0.43
N LEU A 250 29.93 7.33 0.40
CA LEU A 250 29.37 6.59 1.51
C LEU A 250 30.01 5.20 1.57
N GLU A 251 30.36 4.76 2.77
CA GLU A 251 30.86 3.41 3.00
C GLU A 251 29.74 2.38 2.76
N LEU A 252 30.09 1.23 2.19
CA LEU A 252 29.16 0.15 1.86
C LEU A 252 28.33 -0.31 3.06
N ALA A 253 28.98 -0.53 4.20
CA ALA A 253 28.31 -0.99 5.43
C ALA A 253 27.30 0.05 5.94
N VAL A 254 27.67 1.33 5.88
CA VAL A 254 26.82 2.44 6.32
C VAL A 254 25.61 2.60 5.40
N GLY A 255 25.81 2.54 4.08
CA GLY A 255 24.71 2.59 3.11
C GLY A 255 23.76 1.41 3.24
N CYS A 256 24.28 0.20 3.42
CA CYS A 256 23.48 -1.00 3.67
C CYS A 256 22.58 -0.83 4.90
N ARG A 257 23.16 -0.42 6.03
CA ARG A 257 22.43 -0.17 7.28
C ARG A 257 21.38 0.92 7.10
N ALA A 258 21.67 1.99 6.37
CA ALA A 258 20.71 3.05 6.08
C ALA A 258 19.47 2.51 5.34
N VAL A 259 19.67 1.73 4.28
CA VAL A 259 18.55 1.11 3.55
C VAL A 259 17.77 0.14 4.43
N ILE A 260 18.43 -0.67 5.28
CA ILE A 260 17.73 -1.60 6.19
C ILE A 260 16.92 -0.84 7.25
N VAL A 261 17.45 0.27 7.78
CA VAL A 261 16.70 1.17 8.68
C VAL A 261 15.47 1.72 7.97
N ALA A 262 15.61 2.15 6.71
CA ALA A 262 14.49 2.63 5.91
C ALA A 262 13.43 1.53 5.68
N VAL A 263 13.85 0.31 5.37
CA VAL A 263 12.94 -0.84 5.25
C VAL A 263 12.21 -1.07 6.57
N LEU A 264 12.92 -1.12 7.69
CA LEU A 264 12.32 -1.32 9.01
C LEU A 264 11.28 -0.22 9.32
N ALA A 265 11.62 1.04 9.10
CA ALA A 265 10.71 2.16 9.28
C ALA A 265 9.43 2.00 8.43
N ASN A 266 9.56 1.63 7.16
CA ASN A 266 8.42 1.37 6.27
C ASN A 266 7.53 0.22 6.80
N GLN A 267 8.14 -0.86 7.30
CA GLN A 267 7.37 -1.98 7.87
C GLN A 267 6.64 -1.58 9.16
N LEU A 268 7.30 -0.82 10.03
CA LEU A 268 6.69 -0.30 11.26
C LEU A 268 5.53 0.66 10.94
N PHE A 269 5.68 1.49 9.91
CA PHE A 269 4.58 2.33 9.42
C PHE A 269 3.37 1.50 9.00
N LYS A 270 3.56 0.51 8.13
CA LYS A 270 2.49 -0.39 7.70
C LYS A 270 1.85 -1.10 8.89
N LEU A 271 2.64 -1.59 9.84
CA LEU A 271 2.13 -2.21 11.06
C LEU A 271 1.30 -1.24 11.90
N ALA A 272 1.72 0.02 12.07
CA ALA A 272 0.95 1.03 12.76
C ALA A 272 -0.41 1.27 12.07
N MET A 273 -0.41 1.39 10.74
CA MET A 273 -1.63 1.51 9.96
C MET A 273 -2.52 0.27 10.07
N ILE A 274 -1.95 -0.93 10.03
CA ILE A 274 -2.68 -2.19 10.22
C ILE A 274 -3.31 -2.26 11.62
N VAL A 275 -2.59 -1.86 12.66
CA VAL A 275 -3.12 -1.85 14.04
C VAL A 275 -4.28 -0.88 14.18
N ALA A 276 -4.22 0.27 13.51
CA ALA A 276 -5.27 1.28 13.51
C ALA A 276 -6.50 0.87 12.67
N LEU A 277 -6.30 0.16 11.54
CA LEU A 277 -7.32 0.03 10.50
C LEU A 277 -7.86 -1.37 10.27
N ALA A 278 -7.10 -2.41 10.59
CA ALA A 278 -7.52 -3.78 10.31
C ALA A 278 -8.56 -4.29 11.32
N SER A 279 -9.35 -5.28 10.92
CA SER A 279 -10.19 -6.05 11.83
C SER A 279 -9.30 -6.74 12.89
N PRO A 280 -9.82 -7.07 14.09
CA PRO A 280 -9.03 -7.77 15.11
C PRO A 280 -8.40 -9.08 14.62
N ARG A 281 -9.10 -9.80 13.72
CA ARG A 281 -8.61 -11.05 13.13
C ARG A 281 -7.50 -10.79 12.12
N ALA A 282 -7.71 -9.88 11.16
CA ALA A 282 -6.69 -9.51 10.17
C ALA A 282 -5.44 -8.92 10.84
N ARG A 283 -5.61 -8.08 11.87
CA ARG A 283 -4.51 -7.51 12.66
C ARG A 283 -3.62 -8.58 13.27
N ARG A 284 -4.19 -9.61 13.91
CA ARG A 284 -3.40 -10.72 14.49
C ARG A 284 -2.62 -11.47 13.42
N LEU A 285 -3.27 -11.77 12.28
CA LEU A 285 -2.63 -12.45 11.16
C LEU A 285 -1.45 -11.65 10.59
N LEU A 286 -1.65 -10.35 10.39
CA LEU A 286 -0.64 -9.45 9.83
C LEU A 286 0.53 -9.20 10.80
N LEU A 287 0.29 -9.07 12.10
CA LEU A 287 1.35 -8.94 13.10
C LEU A 287 2.27 -10.17 13.08
N VAL A 288 1.69 -11.38 12.99
CA VAL A 288 2.47 -12.62 12.86
C VAL A 288 3.20 -12.69 11.51
N ALA A 289 2.54 -12.29 10.42
CA ALA A 289 3.14 -12.34 9.08
C ALA A 289 4.30 -11.35 8.89
N PHE A 290 4.27 -10.19 9.55
CA PHE A 290 5.32 -9.16 9.47
C PHE A 290 6.49 -9.42 10.42
N ALA A 291 6.28 -10.19 11.50
CA ALA A 291 7.29 -10.45 12.53
C ALA A 291 8.63 -10.97 11.97
N PRO A 292 8.67 -11.95 11.04
CA PRO A 292 9.94 -12.41 10.46
C PRO A 292 10.75 -11.29 9.80
N THR A 293 10.10 -10.38 9.07
CA THR A 293 10.76 -9.25 8.42
C THR A 293 11.34 -8.27 9.45
N VAL A 294 10.56 -7.93 10.47
CA VAL A 294 10.99 -6.99 11.53
C VAL A 294 12.17 -7.57 12.31
N VAL A 295 12.12 -8.85 12.64
CA VAL A 295 13.22 -9.56 13.31
C VAL A 295 14.46 -9.60 12.42
N ALA A 296 14.32 -9.90 11.12
CA ALA A 296 15.43 -9.91 10.18
C ALA A 296 16.11 -8.54 10.07
N CYS A 297 15.32 -7.44 9.95
CA CYS A 297 15.86 -6.09 10.02
C CYS A 297 16.64 -5.85 11.32
N GLY A 298 16.08 -6.21 12.47
CA GLY A 298 16.74 -6.06 13.77
C GLY A 298 18.07 -6.80 13.82
N VAL A 299 18.09 -8.08 13.43
CA VAL A 299 19.29 -8.92 13.41
C VAL A 299 20.37 -8.39 12.46
N LEU A 300 19.98 -7.87 11.29
CA LEU A 300 20.93 -7.29 10.32
C LEU A 300 21.49 -5.93 10.77
N LEU A 301 20.77 -5.21 11.63
CA LEU A 301 21.21 -3.94 12.21
C LEU A 301 22.08 -4.09 13.46
N VAL A 302 22.06 -5.26 14.13
CA VAL A 302 22.99 -5.53 15.22
C VAL A 302 24.41 -5.44 14.66
N PRO A 303 25.28 -4.59 15.22
CA PRO A 303 26.68 -4.55 14.81
C PRO A 303 27.32 -5.90 15.13
N ARG A 304 27.47 -6.74 14.11
CA ARG A 304 28.34 -7.90 14.18
C ARG A 304 29.77 -7.37 14.15
N TRP A 305 30.28 -7.12 15.35
CA TRP A 305 31.64 -6.81 15.78
C TRP A 305 32.54 -6.09 14.77
N GLY A 306 32.88 -4.84 15.09
CA GLY A 306 34.08 -4.18 14.58
C GLY A 306 35.34 -4.71 15.25
#